data_AF-A0A089JSB9-F1
#
_entry.id   AF-A0A089JSB9-F1
#
_cell.length_a   1.000
_cell.length_b   1.000
_cell.length_c   1.000
_cell.angle_alpha   90.00
_cell.angle_beta   90.00
_cell.angle_gamma   90.00
#
_symmetry.space_group_name_H-M   'P 1'
#
loop_
_entity.id
_entity.type
_entity.pdbx_description
1 polymer ?
#
loop_
_entity_poly.entity_id
_entity_poly.type
_entity_poly.pdbx_seq_one_letter_code
_entity_poly.pdbx_strand_id
1 'polypeptide(L)'
;MFYSNLAMKFGLENNRAELNNLKMHMPALVMFGYSGYTLVTLDDTAGNGGEKELKPVSWPERPYYYKLRNNNLLYFTLDDNARVYDTGTNEFYEGEYAELAAETNLAPINSLELFREIRQSTITSLVEQDLATAINRHMELVKRMGLSIQFTLPRGLQEQSIQDVGIMAFIQGYPLPGGELLDAYSLGSGAVMRRKVLIGTRNAAGRRTAYGESCLPAGANVIESLFDPEEAARKGYFVEDCAVR
;
A
#
# COMPACT_ATOMS: atom_id res chain seq x y z
N MET A 1 -18.52 3.50 1.65
CA MET A 1 -18.04 2.11 1.77
C MET A 1 -17.37 1.86 3.12
N PHE A 2 -16.15 2.34 3.39
CA PHE A 2 -15.46 2.05 4.67
C PHE A 2 -16.27 2.45 5.92
N TYR A 3 -16.64 3.72 6.06
CA TYR A 3 -17.45 4.19 7.20
C TYR A 3 -18.86 3.59 7.25
N SER A 4 -19.40 3.17 6.10
CA SER A 4 -20.70 2.49 6.02
C SER A 4 -20.63 1.09 6.63
N ASN A 5 -19.58 0.32 6.29
CA ASN A 5 -19.32 -0.99 6.89
C ASN A 5 -19.02 -0.87 8.39
N LEU A 6 -18.31 0.19 8.79
CA LEU A 6 -18.06 0.47 10.20
C LEU A 6 -19.36 0.78 10.94
N ALA A 7 -20.24 1.62 10.36
CA ALA A 7 -21.56 1.90 10.92
C ALA A 7 -22.37 0.62 11.13
N MET A 8 -22.38 -0.29 10.17
CA MET A 8 -23.05 -1.59 10.28
C MET A 8 -22.49 -2.44 11.43
N LYS A 9 -21.16 -2.54 11.56
CA LYS A 9 -20.51 -3.31 12.63
C LYS A 9 -20.81 -2.77 14.04
N PHE A 10 -20.98 -1.46 14.16
CA PHE A 10 -21.29 -0.80 15.43
C PHE A 10 -22.81 -0.58 15.63
N GLY A 11 -23.67 -1.01 14.70
CA GLY A 11 -25.12 -0.81 14.79
C GLY A 11 -25.57 0.65 14.64
N LEU A 12 -24.74 1.51 14.03
CA LEU A 12 -24.92 2.96 13.93
C LEU A 12 -25.58 3.42 12.63
N GLU A 13 -26.09 2.51 11.81
CA GLU A 13 -26.56 2.78 10.44
C GLU A 13 -27.61 3.89 10.36
N ASN A 14 -28.46 3.97 11.39
CA ASN A 14 -29.55 4.96 11.48
C ASN A 14 -29.23 6.12 12.43
N ASN A 15 -28.03 6.15 13.04
CA ASN A 15 -27.63 7.18 13.99
C ASN A 15 -26.45 8.01 13.46
N ARG A 16 -26.78 9.06 12.70
CA ARG A 16 -25.79 9.98 12.12
C ARG A 16 -24.92 10.68 13.17
N ALA A 17 -25.46 11.00 14.34
CA ALA A 17 -24.73 11.67 15.40
C ALA A 17 -23.64 10.76 15.99
N GLU A 18 -24.00 9.51 16.30
CA GLU A 18 -23.03 8.51 16.80
C GLU A 18 -22.00 8.11 15.74
N LEU A 19 -22.40 8.02 14.47
CA LEU A 19 -21.47 7.77 13.37
C LEU A 19 -20.47 8.94 13.21
N ASN A 20 -20.92 10.19 13.30
CA ASN A 20 -20.02 11.33 13.28
C ASN A 20 -19.11 11.36 14.51
N ASN A 21 -19.62 10.96 15.68
CA ASN A 21 -18.79 10.76 16.86
C ASN A 21 -17.67 9.75 16.60
N LEU A 22 -18.02 8.55 16.11
CA LEU A 22 -17.03 7.52 15.76
C LEU A 22 -15.99 8.01 14.75
N LYS A 23 -16.41 8.74 13.71
CA LYS A 23 -15.49 9.36 12.74
C LYS A 23 -14.49 10.32 13.41
N MET A 24 -14.91 11.12 14.39
CA MET A 24 -14.02 12.03 15.11
C MET A 24 -12.92 11.31 15.90
N HIS A 25 -13.11 10.03 16.20
CA HIS A 25 -12.10 9.16 16.82
C HIS A 25 -11.16 8.48 15.81
N MET A 26 -11.29 8.79 14.52
CA MET A 26 -10.48 8.25 13.42
C MET A 26 -9.80 9.40 12.66
N PRO A 27 -8.55 9.75 12.96
CA PRO A 27 -7.94 10.95 12.43
C PRO A 27 -7.59 10.86 10.94
N ALA A 28 -7.18 9.68 10.48
CA ALA A 28 -6.91 9.40 9.08
C ALA A 28 -7.00 7.91 8.77
N LEU A 29 -7.23 7.60 7.50
CA LEU A 29 -7.02 6.28 6.91
C LEU A 29 -5.85 6.40 5.93
N VAL A 30 -5.01 5.38 5.85
CA VAL A 30 -3.97 5.29 4.81
C VAL A 30 -4.36 4.19 3.85
N MET A 31 -4.38 4.50 2.55
CA MET A 31 -4.58 3.53 1.49
C MET A 31 -3.24 3.35 0.77
N PHE A 32 -2.64 2.16 0.90
CA PHE A 32 -1.43 1.77 0.22
C PHE A 32 -1.77 1.23 -1.16
N GLY A 33 -1.25 1.88 -2.20
CA GLY A 33 -1.23 1.39 -3.56
C GLY A 33 0.13 0.77 -3.89
N TYR A 34 0.27 0.28 -5.13
CA TYR A 34 1.47 -0.41 -5.56
C TYR A 34 2.70 0.51 -5.69
N SER A 35 2.52 1.76 -6.11
CA SER A 35 3.60 2.74 -6.35
C SER A 35 3.55 3.98 -5.44
N GLY A 36 2.57 4.01 -4.55
CA GLY A 36 2.29 5.18 -3.72
C GLY A 36 1.15 4.94 -2.75
N TYR A 37 0.79 5.96 -2.00
CA TYR A 37 -0.26 5.89 -1.00
C TYR A 37 -1.07 7.18 -0.98
N THR A 38 -2.29 7.11 -0.45
CA THR A 38 -3.13 8.29 -0.20
C THR A 38 -3.67 8.25 1.23
N LEU A 39 -3.80 9.43 1.83
CA LEU A 39 -4.48 9.59 3.11
C LEU A 39 -5.93 10.00 2.86
N VAL A 40 -6.85 9.43 3.63
CA VAL A 40 -8.24 9.88 3.71
C VAL A 40 -8.45 10.52 5.07
N THR A 41 -8.73 11.81 5.09
CA THR A 41 -9.00 12.59 6.31
C THR A 41 -10.43 13.07 6.31
N LEU A 42 -10.92 13.57 7.45
CA LEU A 42 -12.20 14.29 7.47
C LEU A 42 -11.98 15.75 7.10
N ASP A 43 -12.94 16.29 6.36
CA ASP A 43 -13.05 17.71 6.06
C ASP A 43 -14.34 18.28 6.66
N ASP A 44 -14.29 19.52 7.13
CA ASP A 44 -15.39 20.23 7.80
C ASP A 44 -16.11 21.22 6.89
N THR A 45 -15.89 21.10 5.56
CA THR A 45 -16.52 21.97 4.55
C THR A 45 -18.03 22.03 4.76
N ALA A 46 -18.52 23.23 5.06
CA ALA A 46 -19.92 23.50 5.32
C ALA A 46 -20.78 23.06 4.13
N GLY A 47 -21.74 22.17 4.36
CA GLY A 47 -22.73 21.86 3.35
C GLY A 47 -23.58 23.09 3.03
N ASN A 48 -24.14 23.15 1.81
CA ASN A 48 -25.03 24.22 1.33
C ASN A 48 -26.30 24.45 2.19
N GLY A 49 -26.49 23.73 3.30
CA GLY A 49 -27.63 23.83 4.21
C GLY A 49 -27.28 24.20 5.66
N GLY A 50 -26.04 24.58 5.98
CA GLY A 50 -25.64 25.01 7.33
C GLY A 50 -25.36 23.87 8.33
N GLU A 51 -25.64 22.61 7.96
CA GLU A 51 -25.15 21.44 8.69
C GLU A 51 -23.69 21.14 8.29
N LYS A 52 -22.79 21.13 9.28
CA LYS A 52 -21.40 20.69 9.12
C LYS A 52 -21.35 19.16 9.07
N GLU A 53 -21.49 18.60 7.88
CA GLU A 53 -21.32 17.16 7.67
C GLU A 53 -19.83 16.82 7.53
N LEU A 54 -19.29 15.98 8.42
CA LEU A 54 -17.92 15.48 8.32
C LEU A 54 -17.81 14.49 7.15
N LYS A 55 -17.16 14.96 6.07
CA LYS A 55 -16.97 14.18 4.85
C LYS A 55 -15.55 13.66 4.72
N PRO A 56 -15.36 12.39 4.37
CA PRO A 56 -14.03 11.88 4.03
C PRO A 56 -13.52 12.52 2.74
N VAL A 57 -12.27 12.99 2.75
CA VAL A 57 -11.58 13.57 1.60
C VAL A 57 -10.23 12.87 1.43
N SER A 58 -9.99 12.37 0.22
CA SER A 58 -8.71 11.77 -0.15
C SER A 58 -7.70 12.85 -0.55
N TRP A 59 -6.48 12.72 -0.04
CA TRP A 59 -5.36 13.55 -0.45
C TRP A 59 -4.84 13.09 -1.83
N PRO A 60 -4.09 13.93 -2.55
CA PRO A 60 -3.36 13.49 -3.74
C PRO A 60 -2.48 12.28 -3.43
N GLU A 61 -2.34 11.37 -4.38
CA GLU A 61 -1.45 10.21 -4.24
C GLU A 61 0.00 10.68 -4.07
N ARG A 62 0.66 10.14 -3.05
CA ARG A 62 2.06 10.35 -2.74
C ARG A 62 2.86 9.16 -3.25
N PRO A 63 3.82 9.35 -4.16
CA PRO A 63 4.67 8.26 -4.60
C PRO A 63 5.64 7.86 -3.49
N TYR A 64 6.06 6.60 -3.48
CA TYR A 64 7.18 6.15 -2.66
C TYR A 64 8.48 6.60 -3.30
N TYR A 65 9.13 7.64 -2.79
CA TYR A 65 10.36 8.15 -3.40
C TYR A 65 11.51 8.27 -2.42
N TYR A 66 12.71 8.04 -2.93
CA TYR A 66 13.98 8.17 -2.24
C TYR A 66 14.95 8.99 -3.08
N LYS A 67 15.68 9.89 -2.44
CA LYS A 67 16.68 10.72 -3.10
C LYS A 67 18.05 10.05 -3.00
N LEU A 68 18.60 9.66 -4.14
CA LEU A 68 19.93 9.05 -4.24
C LEU A 68 21.04 10.10 -4.02
N ARG A 69 22.27 9.61 -3.76
CA ARG A 69 23.43 10.49 -3.49
C ARG A 69 23.83 11.35 -4.69
N ASN A 70 23.59 10.83 -5.90
CA ASN A 70 23.79 11.53 -7.17
C ASN A 70 22.65 12.48 -7.55
N ASN A 71 21.72 12.76 -6.62
CA ASN A 71 20.55 13.62 -6.82
C ASN A 71 19.45 13.04 -7.73
N ASN A 72 19.63 11.82 -8.23
CA ASN A 72 18.57 11.08 -8.91
C ASN A 72 17.45 10.70 -7.92
N LEU A 73 16.24 10.50 -8.46
CA LEU A 73 15.09 10.09 -7.66
C LEU A 73 14.76 8.64 -7.96
N LEU A 74 14.70 7.82 -6.93
CA LEU A 74 14.28 6.44 -6.99
C LEU A 74 12.84 6.35 -6.50
N TYR A 75 11.93 5.89 -7.34
CA TYR A 75 10.54 5.65 -7.03
C TYR A 75 10.33 4.15 -6.82
N PHE A 76 9.94 3.76 -5.62
CA PHE A 76 9.72 2.37 -5.27
C PHE A 76 8.30 1.92 -5.63
N THR A 77 8.16 0.61 -5.88
CA THR A 77 6.89 -0.09 -5.76
C THR A 77 6.86 -0.87 -4.43
N LEU A 78 5.84 -1.71 -4.20
CA LEU A 78 5.82 -2.62 -3.05
C LEU A 78 6.66 -3.90 -3.26
N ASP A 79 7.13 -4.15 -4.49
CA ASP A 79 8.01 -5.26 -4.84
C ASP A 79 9.39 -4.77 -5.30
N ASP A 80 10.14 -5.63 -5.98
CA ASP A 80 11.52 -5.34 -6.37
C ASP A 80 11.63 -4.53 -7.67
N ASN A 81 10.48 -4.09 -8.23
CA ASN A 81 10.45 -3.12 -9.30
C ASN A 81 10.66 -1.70 -8.75
N ALA A 82 11.20 -0.83 -9.60
CA ALA A 82 11.31 0.58 -9.30
C ALA A 82 11.38 1.41 -10.58
N ARG A 83 11.35 2.72 -10.40
CA ARG A 83 11.60 3.69 -11.45
C ARG A 83 12.64 4.69 -11.00
N VAL A 84 13.68 4.91 -11.79
CA VAL A 84 14.71 5.92 -11.54
C VAL A 84 14.49 7.09 -12.46
N TYR A 85 14.47 8.30 -11.90
CA TYR A 85 14.60 9.52 -12.66
C TYR A 85 16.05 9.99 -12.60
N ASP A 86 16.73 9.90 -13.75
CA ASP A 86 18.08 10.43 -13.89
C ASP A 86 18.02 11.93 -14.18
N THR A 87 18.53 12.71 -13.24
CA THR A 87 18.50 14.18 -13.34
C THR A 87 19.53 14.74 -14.31
N GLY A 88 20.57 13.97 -14.64
CA GLY A 88 21.60 14.35 -15.59
C GLY A 88 21.15 14.16 -17.04
N THR A 89 20.46 13.06 -17.34
CA THR A 89 19.92 12.79 -18.70
C THR A 89 18.48 13.24 -18.87
N ASN A 90 17.76 13.54 -17.78
CA ASN A 90 16.33 13.88 -17.77
C ASN A 90 15.45 12.73 -18.31
N GLU A 91 15.83 11.49 -17.99
CA GLU A 91 15.16 10.28 -18.44
C GLU A 91 14.65 9.44 -17.28
N PHE A 92 13.71 8.55 -17.60
CA PHE A 92 13.20 7.58 -16.67
C PHE A 92 13.58 6.17 -17.11
N TYR A 93 14.06 5.40 -16.14
CA TYR A 93 14.37 3.98 -16.26
C TYR A 93 13.43 3.22 -15.34
N GLU A 94 12.80 2.15 -15.82
CA GLU A 94 11.82 1.36 -15.05
C GLU A 94 12.09 -0.12 -15.28
N GLY A 95 12.07 -0.90 -14.21
CA GLY A 95 12.35 -2.33 -14.25
C GLY A 95 12.66 -2.90 -12.88
N GLU A 96 13.15 -4.14 -12.86
CA GLU A 96 13.61 -4.77 -11.63
C GLU A 96 14.92 -4.14 -11.14
N TYR A 97 15.17 -4.20 -9.84
CA TYR A 97 16.40 -3.67 -9.23
C TYR A 97 17.68 -4.09 -9.98
N ALA A 98 17.79 -5.34 -10.40
CA ALA A 98 18.98 -5.86 -11.07
C ALA A 98 19.25 -5.18 -12.43
N GLU A 99 18.19 -4.88 -13.18
CA GLU A 99 18.27 -4.19 -14.48
C GLU A 99 18.62 -2.73 -14.28
N LEU A 100 17.94 -2.06 -13.34
CA LEU A 100 18.21 -0.66 -13.00
C LEU A 100 19.62 -0.44 -12.45
N ALA A 101 20.16 -1.39 -11.68
CA ALA A 101 21.53 -1.35 -11.16
C ALA A 101 22.58 -1.51 -12.27
N ALA A 102 22.23 -2.16 -13.38
CA ALA A 102 23.11 -2.31 -14.54
C ALA A 102 23.12 -1.06 -15.44
N GLU A 103 21.98 -0.36 -15.53
CA GLU A 103 21.83 0.81 -16.42
C GLU A 103 22.07 2.15 -15.73
N THR A 104 21.86 2.23 -14.41
CA THR A 104 21.89 3.49 -13.66
C THR A 104 22.77 3.41 -12.41
N ASN A 105 23.16 4.57 -11.88
CA ASN A 105 23.87 4.64 -10.61
C ASN A 105 22.88 4.74 -9.43
N LEU A 106 22.72 3.64 -8.70
CA LEU A 106 21.85 3.53 -7.52
C LEU A 106 22.56 3.76 -6.18
N ALA A 107 23.81 4.27 -6.16
CA ALA A 107 24.54 4.46 -4.92
C ALA A 107 23.77 5.35 -3.90
N PRO A 108 23.68 4.94 -2.62
CA PRO A 108 24.48 3.90 -1.96
C PRO A 108 23.92 2.47 -2.01
N ILE A 109 22.85 2.21 -2.77
CA ILE A 109 22.15 0.92 -2.82
C ILE A 109 22.91 -0.06 -3.72
N ASN A 110 23.68 -0.97 -3.11
CA ASN A 110 24.59 -1.88 -3.82
C ASN A 110 24.21 -3.37 -3.71
N SER A 111 23.11 -3.70 -3.03
CA SER A 111 22.55 -5.06 -3.02
C SER A 111 21.01 -5.03 -3.00
N LEU A 112 20.40 -6.15 -3.37
CA LEU A 112 18.96 -6.33 -3.34
C LEU A 112 18.40 -6.28 -1.92
N GLU A 113 19.14 -6.80 -0.94
CA GLU A 113 18.78 -6.75 0.48
C GLU A 113 18.72 -5.30 0.97
N LEU A 114 19.74 -4.50 0.64
CA LEU A 114 19.78 -3.09 1.00
C LEU A 114 18.69 -2.28 0.27
N PHE A 115 18.38 -2.63 -0.98
CA PHE A 115 17.26 -2.04 -1.72
C PHE A 115 15.95 -2.25 -0.98
N ARG A 116 15.65 -3.49 -0.56
CA ARG A 116 14.42 -3.85 0.17
C ARG A 116 14.36 -3.16 1.55
N GLU A 117 15.48 -3.07 2.25
CA GLU A 117 15.57 -2.39 3.55
C GLU A 117 15.29 -0.88 3.41
N ILE A 118 15.96 -0.21 2.46
CA ILE A 118 15.74 1.21 2.19
C ILE A 118 14.32 1.45 1.69
N ARG A 119 13.78 0.59 0.83
CA ARG A 119 12.39 0.64 0.38
C ARG A 119 11.44 0.63 1.56
N GLN A 120 11.53 -0.37 2.43
CA GLN A 120 10.66 -0.49 3.61
C GLN A 120 10.80 0.74 4.51
N SER A 121 12.03 1.12 4.87
CA SER A 121 12.28 2.28 5.73
C SER A 121 11.75 3.58 5.13
N THR A 122 11.87 3.76 3.81
CA THR A 122 11.42 4.96 3.11
C THR A 122 9.90 5.04 3.09
N ILE A 123 9.22 3.95 2.73
CA ILE A 123 7.76 3.87 2.69
C ILE A 123 7.19 4.18 4.08
N THR A 124 7.71 3.51 5.12
CA THR A 124 7.30 3.76 6.51
C THR A 124 7.51 5.23 6.88
N SER A 125 8.71 5.78 6.64
CA SER A 125 9.04 7.16 7.03
C SER A 125 8.15 8.21 6.35
N LEU A 126 7.88 8.04 5.05
CA LEU A 126 7.00 8.92 4.29
C LEU A 126 5.59 8.91 4.88
N VAL A 127 5.05 7.71 5.12
CA VAL A 127 3.70 7.53 5.65
C VAL A 127 3.58 8.10 7.07
N GLU A 128 4.57 7.86 7.93
CA GLU A 128 4.61 8.42 9.28
C GLU A 128 4.61 9.95 9.29
N GLN A 129 5.38 10.57 8.40
CA GLN A 129 5.45 12.03 8.29
C GLN A 129 4.12 12.64 7.86
N ASP A 130 3.49 12.08 6.82
CA ASP A 130 2.21 12.57 6.31
C ASP A 130 1.07 12.26 7.29
N LEU A 131 1.12 11.11 7.96
CA LEU A 131 0.15 10.73 8.98
C LEU A 131 0.24 11.63 10.21
N ALA A 132 1.44 11.97 10.67
CA ALA A 132 1.61 12.96 11.75
C ALA A 132 1.00 14.31 11.37
N THR A 133 1.16 14.73 10.11
CA THR A 133 0.54 15.96 9.59
C THR A 133 -0.99 15.86 9.60
N ALA A 134 -1.55 14.74 9.16
CA ALA A 134 -2.99 14.51 9.16
C ALA A 134 -3.56 14.46 10.59
N ILE A 135 -2.89 13.78 11.53
CA ILE A 135 -3.27 13.73 12.95
C ILE A 135 -3.30 15.14 13.54
N ASN A 136 -2.27 15.95 13.31
CA ASN A 136 -2.22 17.32 13.81
C ASN A 136 -3.38 18.17 13.28
N ARG A 137 -3.70 18.05 11.98
CA ARG A 137 -4.86 18.74 11.38
C ARG A 137 -6.18 18.27 12.00
N HIS A 138 -6.30 16.97 12.24
CA HIS A 138 -7.50 16.40 12.85
C HIS A 138 -7.68 16.82 14.30
N MET A 139 -6.59 16.94 15.07
CA MET A 139 -6.64 17.46 16.45
C MET A 139 -7.21 18.89 16.51
N GLU A 140 -6.84 19.75 15.56
CA GLU A 140 -7.41 21.09 15.44
C GLU A 140 -8.92 21.06 15.11
N LEU A 141 -9.33 20.12 14.25
CA LEU A 141 -10.73 19.91 13.88
C LEU A 141 -11.58 19.44 15.07
N VAL A 142 -11.14 18.42 15.82
CA VAL A 142 -11.90 17.90 16.97
C VAL A 142 -11.95 18.89 18.12
N LYS A 143 -10.88 19.68 18.33
CA LYS A 143 -10.85 20.75 19.33
C LYS A 143 -11.89 21.84 19.05
N ARG A 144 -12.06 22.22 17.77
CA ARG A 144 -13.13 23.16 17.35
C ARG A 144 -14.54 22.60 17.57
N MET A 145 -14.68 21.28 17.61
CA MET A 145 -15.93 20.59 17.90
C MET A 145 -16.13 20.29 19.40
N GLY A 146 -15.24 20.78 20.26
CA GLY A 146 -15.35 20.66 21.72
C GLY A 146 -14.82 19.35 22.30
N LEU A 147 -14.17 18.51 21.50
CA LEU A 147 -13.53 17.28 21.94
C LEU A 147 -12.05 17.53 22.26
N SER A 148 -11.57 17.00 23.39
CA SER A 148 -10.14 17.01 23.74
C SER A 148 -9.62 15.58 23.68
N ILE A 149 -9.27 15.14 22.47
CA ILE A 149 -8.70 13.81 22.22
C ILE A 149 -7.20 13.99 21.91
N GLN A 150 -6.37 13.17 22.53
CA GLN A 150 -4.94 13.09 22.22
C GLN A 150 -4.73 11.93 21.26
N PHE A 151 -4.27 12.23 20.06
CA PHE A 151 -3.90 11.21 19.09
C PHE A 151 -2.39 11.00 19.09
N THR A 152 -1.99 9.74 19.09
CA THR A 152 -0.57 9.36 18.96
C THR A 152 -0.36 8.53 17.70
N LEU A 153 0.80 8.69 17.08
CA LEU A 153 1.19 7.87 15.94
C LEU A 153 1.21 6.39 16.38
N PRO A 154 0.54 5.48 15.66
CA PRO A 154 0.53 4.07 16.03
C PRO A 154 1.96 3.51 16.04
N ARG A 155 2.33 2.85 17.14
CA ARG A 155 3.64 2.20 17.29
C ARG A 155 3.67 0.92 16.44
N GLY A 156 4.86 0.52 15.98
CA GLY A 156 5.04 -0.74 15.25
C GLY A 156 4.82 -0.65 13.73
N LEU A 157 4.63 0.55 13.16
CA LEU A 157 4.62 0.78 11.71
C LEU A 157 5.91 0.32 11.02
N GLN A 158 7.03 0.37 11.75
CA GLN A 158 8.33 -0.11 11.29
C GLN A 158 8.48 -1.63 11.42
N GLU A 159 7.81 -2.23 12.41
CA GLU A 159 7.80 -3.69 12.66
C GLU A 159 6.83 -4.42 11.73
N GLN A 160 5.76 -3.75 11.29
CA GLN A 160 4.84 -4.24 10.27
C GLN A 160 5.33 -3.85 8.88
N SER A 161 5.82 -4.84 8.13
CA SER A 161 6.30 -4.59 6.78
C SER A 161 5.12 -4.28 5.85
N ILE A 162 5.07 -3.06 5.32
CA ILE A 162 4.13 -2.64 4.28
C ILE A 162 4.61 -3.26 2.97
N GLN A 163 4.23 -4.52 2.72
CA GLN A 163 4.65 -5.31 1.56
C GLN A 163 3.57 -5.44 0.48
N ASP A 164 2.34 -5.05 0.79
CA ASP A 164 1.18 -5.29 -0.06
C ASP A 164 0.22 -4.09 -0.05
N VAL A 165 -0.60 -4.03 -1.09
CA VAL A 165 -1.71 -3.09 -1.21
C VAL A 165 -2.67 -3.31 -0.05
N GLY A 166 -3.12 -2.23 0.57
CA GLY A 166 -3.88 -2.36 1.80
C GLY A 166 -4.44 -1.05 2.34
N ILE A 167 -5.14 -1.18 3.46
CA ILE A 167 -5.72 -0.06 4.18
C ILE A 167 -5.25 -0.15 5.62
N MET A 168 -4.76 0.98 6.14
CA MET A 168 -4.51 1.18 7.55
C MET A 168 -5.54 2.13 8.13
N ALA A 169 -6.11 1.72 9.25
CA ALA A 169 -7.08 2.49 10.00
C ALA A 169 -6.78 2.34 11.48
N PHE A 170 -7.01 3.42 12.23
CA PHE A 170 -6.96 3.37 13.68
C PHE A 170 -8.05 4.25 14.29
N ILE A 171 -8.51 3.80 15.44
CA ILE A 171 -9.48 4.47 16.30
C ILE A 171 -8.72 4.74 17.60
N GLN A 172 -8.81 5.96 18.14
CA GLN A 172 -8.25 6.25 19.46
C GLN A 172 -9.23 7.04 20.33
N GLY A 173 -9.30 6.67 21.60
CA GLY A 173 -10.10 7.31 22.63
C GLY A 173 -11.62 7.18 22.45
N TYR A 174 -12.12 6.19 21.70
CA TYR A 174 -13.56 6.05 21.46
C TYR A 174 -14.27 5.46 22.70
N PRO A 175 -15.25 6.14 23.30
CA PRO A 175 -15.88 5.67 24.53
C PRO A 175 -16.83 4.49 24.28
N LEU A 176 -16.61 3.39 25.00
CA LEU A 176 -17.51 2.25 25.04
C LEU A 176 -18.59 2.41 26.12
N PRO A 177 -19.75 1.75 26.00
CA PRO A 177 -20.83 1.82 26.99
C PRO A 177 -20.41 1.47 28.44
N GLY A 178 -19.34 0.69 28.60
CA GLY A 178 -18.77 0.34 29.91
C GLY A 178 -17.86 1.39 30.54
N GLY A 179 -17.63 2.54 29.90
CA GLY A 179 -16.74 3.61 30.36
C GLY A 179 -15.27 3.42 29.97
N GLU A 180 -14.92 2.28 29.36
CA GLU A 180 -13.60 2.04 28.78
C GLU A 180 -13.42 2.82 27.47
N LEU A 181 -12.17 3.18 27.16
CA LEU A 181 -11.81 3.82 25.89
C LEU A 181 -11.22 2.77 24.93
N LEU A 182 -11.72 2.76 23.71
CA LEU A 182 -11.23 1.92 22.62
C LEU A 182 -10.12 2.64 21.86
N ASP A 183 -8.93 2.03 21.94
CA ASP A 183 -7.83 2.26 21.02
C ASP A 183 -7.67 1.00 20.16
N ALA A 184 -7.85 1.14 18.84
CA ALA A 184 -7.73 0.04 17.90
C ALA A 184 -6.86 0.46 16.73
N TYR A 185 -5.99 -0.46 16.30
CA TYR A 185 -5.17 -0.31 15.10
C TYR A 185 -5.36 -1.54 14.21
N SER A 186 -5.54 -1.31 12.91
CA SER A 186 -5.67 -2.37 11.94
C SER A 186 -4.92 -2.00 10.66
N LEU A 187 -4.04 -2.89 10.22
CA LEU A 187 -3.49 -2.92 8.87
C LEU A 187 -4.12 -4.09 8.13
N GLY A 188 -5.09 -3.78 7.26
CA GLY A 188 -5.67 -4.76 6.36
C GLY A 188 -4.87 -4.79 5.07
N SER A 189 -3.96 -5.75 4.93
CA SER A 189 -3.42 -6.10 3.61
C SER A 189 -4.49 -6.89 2.87
N GLY A 190 -4.95 -6.35 1.75
CA GLY A 190 -5.63 -7.17 0.76
C GLY A 190 -4.51 -7.75 -0.07
N ALA A 191 -4.01 -8.94 0.28
CA ALA A 191 -3.11 -9.67 -0.59
C ALA A 191 -3.84 -9.86 -1.93
N VAL A 192 -3.66 -8.94 -2.86
CA VAL A 192 -3.89 -9.18 -4.28
C VAL A 192 -2.82 -10.20 -4.59
N MET A 193 -3.17 -11.48 -4.44
CA MET A 193 -2.30 -12.66 -4.58
C MET A 193 -1.08 -12.30 -5.40
N ARG A 194 0.11 -12.29 -4.76
CA ARG A 194 1.39 -12.16 -5.43
C ARG A 194 1.30 -12.97 -6.71
N ARG A 195 1.23 -12.28 -7.86
CA ARG A 195 0.89 -12.93 -9.13
C ARG A 195 1.95 -13.99 -9.35
N LYS A 196 1.53 -15.26 -9.34
CA LYS A 196 2.44 -16.38 -9.56
C LYS A 196 2.94 -16.24 -10.99
N VAL A 197 4.17 -15.76 -11.14
CA VAL A 197 4.84 -15.72 -12.44
C VAL A 197 4.91 -17.17 -12.94
N LEU A 198 4.32 -17.41 -14.10
CA LEU A 198 4.37 -18.70 -14.77
C LEU A 198 5.52 -18.66 -15.77
N ILE A 199 6.35 -19.70 -15.78
CA ILE A 199 7.47 -19.83 -16.70
C ILE A 199 7.01 -20.68 -17.88
N GLY A 200 6.89 -20.06 -19.05
CA GLY A 200 6.58 -20.72 -20.31
C GLY A 200 7.77 -21.52 -20.83
N THR A 201 7.58 -22.81 -21.05
CA THR A 201 8.62 -23.73 -21.53
C THR A 201 8.18 -24.49 -22.77
N ARG A 202 9.14 -25.05 -23.52
CA ARG A 202 8.88 -25.97 -24.64
C ARG A 202 9.59 -27.30 -24.43
N ASN A 203 8.87 -28.40 -24.54
CA ASN A 203 9.47 -29.73 -24.53
C ASN A 203 10.02 -30.14 -25.90
N ALA A 204 10.80 -31.23 -25.97
CA ALA A 204 11.36 -31.76 -27.21
C ALA A 204 10.30 -32.17 -28.26
N ALA A 205 9.05 -32.43 -27.82
CA ALA A 205 7.91 -32.73 -28.69
C ALA A 205 7.18 -31.46 -29.20
N GLY A 206 7.69 -30.25 -28.88
CA GLY A 206 7.12 -28.97 -29.32
C GLY A 206 5.93 -28.46 -28.50
N ARG A 207 5.51 -29.16 -27.44
CA ARG A 207 4.42 -28.76 -26.56
C ARG A 207 4.87 -27.63 -25.63
N ARG A 208 4.05 -26.57 -25.58
CA ARG A 208 4.25 -25.41 -24.71
C ARG A 208 3.57 -25.65 -23.36
N THR A 209 4.33 -25.56 -22.27
CA THR A 209 3.82 -25.80 -20.91
C THR A 209 4.28 -24.66 -20.01
N ALA A 210 3.37 -24.09 -19.25
CA ALA A 210 3.62 -23.03 -18.28
C ALA A 210 3.68 -23.64 -16.87
N TYR A 211 4.79 -23.45 -16.17
CA TYR A 211 5.02 -23.97 -14.81
C TYR A 211 5.08 -22.83 -13.80
N GLY A 212 4.66 -23.10 -12.56
CA GLY A 212 5.05 -22.22 -11.44
C GLY A 212 6.55 -22.26 -11.20
N GLU A 213 7.11 -21.17 -10.67
CA GLU A 213 8.54 -21.03 -10.35
C GLU A 213 9.10 -22.19 -9.50
N SER A 214 8.30 -22.75 -8.60
CA SER A 214 8.67 -23.85 -7.70
C SER A 214 8.70 -25.24 -8.32
N CYS A 215 8.25 -25.40 -9.57
CA CYS A 215 8.10 -26.70 -10.22
C CYS A 215 8.64 -26.76 -11.65
N LEU A 216 9.50 -25.79 -12.00
CA LEU A 216 10.22 -25.82 -13.27
C LEU A 216 11.10 -27.08 -13.35
N PRO A 217 10.92 -27.94 -14.37
CA PRO A 217 11.75 -29.13 -14.54
C PRO A 217 13.21 -28.75 -14.78
N ALA A 218 14.15 -29.47 -14.16
CA ALA A 218 15.58 -29.28 -14.38
C ALA A 218 15.93 -29.52 -15.86
N GLY A 219 16.53 -28.51 -16.52
CA GLY A 219 16.87 -28.55 -17.95
C GLY A 219 15.71 -28.18 -18.89
N ALA A 220 14.61 -27.61 -18.38
CA ALA A 220 13.53 -27.10 -19.23
C ALA A 220 14.00 -25.94 -20.11
N ASN A 221 13.59 -25.94 -21.38
CA ASN A 221 13.85 -24.84 -22.30
C ASN A 221 12.85 -23.71 -22.04
N VAL A 222 13.30 -22.69 -21.30
CA VAL A 222 12.53 -21.51 -20.93
C VAL A 222 12.40 -20.57 -22.13
N ILE A 223 11.17 -20.17 -22.44
CA ILE A 223 10.85 -19.29 -23.57
C ILE A 223 10.56 -17.87 -23.08
N GLU A 224 9.64 -17.73 -22.13
CA GLU A 224 9.13 -16.44 -21.67
C GLU A 224 8.52 -16.58 -20.27
N SER A 225 8.44 -15.46 -19.54
CA SER A 225 7.63 -15.34 -18.32
C SER A 225 6.22 -14.88 -18.68
N LEU A 226 5.23 -15.45 -18.00
CA LEU A 226 3.80 -15.26 -18.21
C LEU A 226 3.16 -14.78 -16.91
N PHE A 227 2.24 -13.82 -17.00
CA PHE A 227 1.73 -13.10 -15.84
C PHE A 227 0.56 -13.79 -15.15
N ASP A 228 -0.21 -14.61 -15.88
CA ASP A 228 -1.33 -15.37 -15.35
C ASP A 228 -1.69 -16.61 -16.21
N PRO A 229 -2.46 -17.57 -15.68
CA PRO A 229 -2.91 -18.76 -16.42
C PRO A 229 -3.73 -18.45 -17.68
N GLU A 230 -4.45 -17.33 -17.72
CA GLU A 230 -5.32 -16.94 -18.82
C GLU A 230 -4.50 -16.45 -20.02
N GLU A 231 -3.46 -15.65 -19.75
CA GLU A 231 -2.44 -15.23 -20.71
C GLU A 231 -1.68 -16.43 -21.27
N ALA A 232 -1.30 -17.36 -20.40
CA ALA A 232 -0.63 -18.61 -20.78
C ALA A 232 -1.51 -19.41 -21.76
N ALA A 233 -2.79 -19.63 -21.43
CA ALA A 233 -3.73 -20.32 -22.30
C ALA A 233 -3.93 -19.58 -23.64
N ARG A 234 -4.05 -18.24 -23.61
CA ARG A 234 -4.19 -17.42 -24.82
C ARG A 234 -2.96 -17.53 -25.74
N LYS A 235 -1.76 -17.65 -25.16
CA LYS A 235 -0.49 -17.87 -25.89
C LYS A 235 -0.25 -19.35 -26.25
N GLY A 236 -1.19 -20.24 -25.93
CA GLY A 236 -1.16 -21.66 -26.28
C GLY A 236 -0.33 -22.54 -25.34
N TYR A 237 -0.09 -22.09 -24.12
CA TYR A 237 0.57 -22.87 -23.07
C TYR A 237 -0.46 -23.69 -22.28
N PHE A 238 -0.10 -24.93 -21.94
CA PHE A 238 -0.80 -25.71 -20.94
C PHE A 238 -0.28 -25.35 -19.55
N VAL A 239 -1.16 -24.89 -18.66
CA VAL A 239 -0.79 -24.50 -17.30
C VAL A 239 -0.79 -25.74 -16.41
N GLU A 240 0.36 -26.05 -15.80
CA GLU A 240 0.42 -27.04 -14.74
C GLU A 240 0.44 -26.34 -13.38
N ASP A 241 -0.61 -26.56 -12.61
CA ASP A 241 -0.71 -26.06 -11.24
C ASP A 241 -0.08 -27.08 -10.30
N CYS A 242 1.00 -26.68 -9.64
CA CYS A 242 1.87 -27.57 -8.88
C CYS A 242 1.31 -27.85 -7.47
N ALA A 243 0.05 -28.26 -7.42
CA ALA A 243 -0.71 -28.54 -6.20
C ALA A 243 -0.80 -30.03 -5.84
N VAL A 244 -0.16 -30.93 -6.60
CA VAL A 244 -0.14 -32.36 -6.26
C VAL A 244 1.24 -32.97 -6.51
N ARG A 245 2.01 -33.09 -5.44
CA ARG A 245 2.91 -34.23 -5.23
C ARG A 245 3.00 -34.55 -3.74
#